data_AF-A0A182PC54-F1
#
_entry.id   AF-A0A182PC54-F1
#
_cell.length_a   1.000
_cell.length_b   1.000
_cell.length_c   1.000
_cell.angle_alpha   90.00
_cell.angle_beta   90.00
_cell.angle_gamma   90.00
#
_symmetry.space_group_name_H-M   'P 1'
#
loop_
_entity.id
_entity.type
_entity.pdbx_description
1 polymer ?
#
loop_
_entity_poly.entity_id
_entity_poly.type
_entity_poly.pdbx_seq_one_letter_code
_entity_poly.pdbx_strand_id
1 'polypeptide(L)'
;LKEADDRTLKWKERALKAEGRVALLERKLEETTSQANNDKKLHDGQYQIMMKIGSVMGEIVWKSFKSHSNVKMLIQAQESMLKYCALTKGIIDSFMQVYGNTLPPLQSLEHVFVISLLGSITNLAAFAEGRAFLAQQELVVDLMKKMVLDQERWSFPHYRFIKRMVLTFAYNMSLEDPVAFVMLSEEKLVNSVLRCLSLHDPTDVVAVAVAIIYRLLSSSVQAGIPSSLPEKPQYQAVVCETKNAFINLNQFNKANRKTRSGTGKQKKKLSRKEIKELGLYTLPHDTIKYKDAQKLHRMWCGYFNTLFPANECPDVTEGRYNTIVASLLKADYHGAKIHIVRSKQPSVVGMKGIVVLDTKGTFKMVSKDDKLRTIPKNDSQFEVFTNDKVVTIFGKHLNVRPAERSVKKMKTFLFPDL
;
A
#
# COMPACT_ATOMS: atom_id res chain seq x y z
N LEU A 1 -73.79 34.43 -16.17
CA LEU A 1 -73.80 33.53 -15.00
C LEU A 1 -73.23 32.14 -15.35
N LYS A 2 -73.86 31.35 -16.24
CA LYS A 2 -73.32 30.04 -16.69
C LYS A 2 -71.86 30.07 -17.21
N GLU A 3 -71.50 31.02 -18.07
CA GLU A 3 -70.12 31.14 -18.58
C GLU A 3 -69.07 31.53 -17.53
N ALA A 4 -69.51 32.17 -16.44
CA ALA A 4 -68.63 32.52 -15.32
C ALA A 4 -68.39 31.29 -14.43
N ASP A 5 -69.42 30.47 -14.22
CA ASP A 5 -69.31 29.18 -13.54
C ASP A 5 -68.42 28.20 -14.31
N ASP A 6 -68.60 28.06 -15.64
CA ASP A 6 -67.78 27.16 -16.47
C ASP A 6 -66.30 27.57 -16.47
N ARG A 7 -66.00 28.87 -16.51
CA ARG A 7 -64.62 29.37 -16.39
C ARG A 7 -64.05 29.02 -15.01
N THR A 8 -64.81 29.24 -13.95
CA THR A 8 -64.38 28.94 -12.57
C THR A 8 -64.12 27.45 -12.37
N LEU A 9 -64.95 26.58 -12.94
CA LEU A 9 -64.78 25.13 -12.93
C LEU A 9 -63.47 24.72 -13.64
N LYS A 10 -63.21 25.28 -14.83
CA LYS A 10 -61.98 25.05 -15.60
C LYS A 10 -60.72 25.51 -14.86
N TRP A 11 -60.80 26.61 -14.12
CA TRP A 11 -59.70 27.09 -13.27
C TRP A 11 -59.44 26.17 -12.10
N LYS A 12 -60.48 25.70 -11.41
CA LYS A 12 -60.37 24.71 -10.33
C LYS A 12 -59.74 23.40 -10.81
N GLU A 13 -60.14 22.92 -11.97
CA GLU A 13 -59.61 21.69 -12.57
C GLU A 13 -58.12 21.82 -12.95
N ARG A 14 -57.73 22.99 -13.48
CA ARG A 14 -56.32 23.31 -13.75
C ARG A 14 -55.49 23.43 -12.46
N ALA A 15 -56.04 24.06 -11.42
CA ALA A 15 -55.37 24.19 -10.12
C ALA A 15 -55.14 22.81 -9.49
N LEU A 16 -56.15 21.94 -9.47
CA LEU A 16 -56.04 20.57 -8.96
C LEU A 16 -54.98 19.76 -9.72
N LYS A 17 -54.91 19.90 -11.05
CA LYS A 17 -53.89 19.25 -11.88
C LYS A 17 -52.49 19.80 -11.64
N ALA A 18 -52.37 21.09 -11.33
CA ALA A 18 -51.10 21.71 -10.96
C ALA A 18 -50.64 21.25 -9.58
N GLU A 19 -51.53 21.20 -8.58
CA GLU A 19 -51.26 20.65 -7.25
C GLU A 19 -50.79 19.19 -7.31
N GLY A 20 -51.46 18.35 -8.10
CA GLY A 20 -51.03 16.97 -8.31
C GLY A 20 -49.65 16.84 -8.98
N ARG A 21 -49.30 17.77 -9.88
CA ARG A 21 -47.95 17.84 -10.48
C ARG A 21 -46.89 18.29 -9.48
N VAL A 22 -47.21 19.28 -8.63
CA VAL A 22 -46.30 19.78 -7.59
C VAL A 22 -46.02 18.66 -6.59
N ALA A 23 -47.05 17.98 -6.08
CA ALA A 23 -46.88 16.85 -5.15
C ALA A 23 -46.03 15.71 -5.75
N LEU A 24 -46.19 15.42 -7.04
CA LEU A 24 -45.36 14.42 -7.73
C LEU A 24 -43.89 14.85 -7.83
N LEU A 25 -43.63 16.13 -8.12
CA LEU A 25 -42.28 16.68 -8.21
C LEU A 25 -41.62 16.74 -6.84
N GLU A 26 -42.34 17.11 -5.79
CA GLU A 26 -41.87 17.10 -4.40
C GLU A 26 -41.46 15.69 -3.98
N ARG A 27 -42.30 14.68 -4.27
CA ARG A 27 -41.97 13.28 -3.99
C ARG A 27 -40.72 12.82 -4.74
N LYS A 28 -40.59 13.16 -6.04
CA LYS A 28 -39.39 12.84 -6.82
C LYS A 28 -38.15 13.55 -6.26
N LEU A 29 -38.27 14.81 -5.85
CA LEU A 29 -37.18 15.55 -5.24
C LEU A 29 -36.73 14.88 -3.93
N GLU A 30 -37.67 14.45 -3.10
CA GLU A 30 -37.39 13.77 -1.83
C GLU A 30 -36.74 12.39 -2.04
N GLU A 31 -37.23 11.60 -3.00
CA GLU A 31 -36.62 10.32 -3.39
C GLU A 31 -35.18 10.53 -3.92
N THR A 32 -34.98 11.53 -4.78
CA THR A 32 -33.65 11.84 -5.35
C THR A 32 -32.68 12.35 -4.29
N THR A 33 -33.16 13.18 -3.35
CA THR A 33 -32.36 13.72 -2.24
C THR A 33 -31.96 12.61 -1.27
N SER A 34 -32.87 11.69 -0.99
CA SER A 34 -32.60 10.52 -0.15
C SER A 34 -31.56 9.59 -0.79
N GLN A 35 -31.67 9.36 -2.10
CA GLN A 35 -30.70 8.58 -2.85
C GLN A 35 -29.31 9.24 -2.84
N ALA A 36 -29.22 10.54 -3.12
CA ALA A 36 -27.95 11.28 -3.08
C ALA A 36 -27.29 11.25 -1.69
N ASN A 37 -28.09 11.32 -0.61
CA ASN A 37 -27.58 11.21 0.75
C ASN A 37 -27.05 9.82 1.08
N ASN A 38 -27.69 8.75 0.57
CA ASN A 38 -27.19 7.38 0.73
C ASN A 38 -25.88 7.17 -0.03
N ASP A 39 -25.80 7.66 -1.27
CA ASP A 39 -24.58 7.58 -2.08
C ASP A 39 -23.44 8.36 -1.43
N LYS A 40 -23.72 9.56 -0.89
CA LYS A 40 -22.73 10.35 -0.14
C LYS A 40 -22.20 9.60 1.09
N LYS A 41 -23.07 8.97 1.89
CA LYS A 41 -22.65 8.17 3.04
C LYS A 41 -21.79 6.97 2.64
N LEU A 42 -22.15 6.31 1.53
CA LEU A 42 -21.37 5.19 1.01
C LEU A 42 -19.98 5.66 0.55
N HIS A 43 -19.91 6.76 -0.19
CA HIS A 43 -18.65 7.34 -0.66
C HIS A 43 -17.76 7.81 0.50
N ASP A 44 -18.32 8.46 1.53
CA ASP A 44 -17.58 8.85 2.73
C ASP A 44 -17.00 7.62 3.45
N GLY A 45 -17.80 6.54 3.59
CA GLY A 45 -17.33 5.29 4.18
C GLY A 45 -16.19 4.64 3.39
N GLN A 46 -16.32 4.57 2.07
CA GLN A 46 -15.28 4.04 1.17
C GLN A 46 -14.01 4.90 1.21
N TYR A 47 -14.15 6.22 1.20
CA TYR A 47 -13.05 7.17 1.30
C TYR A 47 -12.27 6.95 2.60
N GLN A 48 -12.95 6.86 3.75
CA GLN A 48 -12.30 6.64 5.04
C GLN A 48 -11.51 5.32 5.09
N ILE A 49 -12.04 4.24 4.51
CA ILE A 49 -11.33 2.96 4.41
C ILE A 49 -10.10 3.09 3.51
N MET A 50 -10.26 3.70 2.33
CA MET A 50 -9.16 3.94 1.38
C MET A 50 -8.03 4.74 2.03
N MET A 51 -8.37 5.82 2.75
CA MET A 51 -7.38 6.66 3.43
C MET A 51 -6.61 5.91 4.52
N LYS A 52 -7.28 5.06 5.31
CA LYS A 52 -6.63 4.22 6.32
C LYS A 52 -5.69 3.19 5.69
N ILE A 53 -6.14 2.50 4.64
CA ILE A 53 -5.31 1.53 3.92
C ILE A 53 -4.12 2.23 3.27
N GLY A 54 -4.37 3.34 2.58
CA GLY A 54 -3.35 4.16 1.92
C GLY A 54 -2.28 4.62 2.89
N SER A 55 -2.67 5.21 4.02
CA SER A 55 -1.76 5.65 5.07
C SER A 55 -0.85 4.53 5.58
N VAL A 56 -1.42 3.36 5.92
CA VAL A 56 -0.65 2.21 6.44
C VAL A 56 0.26 1.63 5.37
N MET A 57 -0.25 1.42 4.16
CA MET A 57 0.52 0.83 3.05
C MET A 57 1.63 1.78 2.58
N GLY A 58 1.34 3.08 2.52
CA GLY A 58 2.32 4.11 2.21
C GLY A 58 3.47 4.13 3.22
N GLU A 59 3.19 4.05 4.52
CA GLU A 59 4.21 3.96 5.56
C GLU A 59 5.08 2.69 5.43
N ILE A 60 4.48 1.55 5.07
CA ILE A 60 5.21 0.30 4.83
C ILE A 60 6.15 0.45 3.63
N VAL A 61 5.68 1.00 2.52
CA VAL A 61 6.50 1.23 1.32
C VAL A 61 7.62 2.23 1.62
N TRP A 62 7.31 3.31 2.34
CA TRP A 62 8.30 4.30 2.76
C TRP A 62 9.43 3.67 3.60
N LYS A 63 9.09 2.83 4.58
CA LYS A 63 10.07 2.08 5.38
C LYS A 63 10.85 1.07 4.54
N SER A 64 10.19 0.39 3.61
CA SER A 64 10.83 -0.57 2.71
C SER A 64 11.94 0.09 1.90
N PHE A 65 11.68 1.29 1.35
CA PHE A 65 12.66 2.04 0.58
C PHE A 65 13.80 2.63 1.40
N LYS A 66 13.82 2.53 2.73
CA LYS A 66 15.03 2.85 3.53
C LYS A 66 16.16 1.84 3.31
N SER A 67 15.86 0.65 2.78
CA SER A 67 16.85 -0.39 2.52
C SER A 67 17.24 -0.44 1.04
N HIS A 68 18.54 -0.23 0.78
CA HIS A 68 19.13 -0.38 -0.55
C HIS A 68 18.81 -1.74 -1.20
N SER A 69 18.82 -2.83 -0.41
CA SER A 69 18.49 -4.17 -0.92
C SER A 69 17.04 -4.29 -1.40
N ASN A 70 16.11 -3.66 -0.68
CA ASN A 70 14.70 -3.65 -1.05
C ASN A 70 14.47 -2.81 -2.30
N VAL A 71 15.09 -1.62 -2.36
CA VAL A 71 15.04 -0.74 -3.55
C VAL A 71 15.51 -1.50 -4.79
N LYS A 72 16.67 -2.15 -4.72
CA LYS A 72 17.21 -2.94 -5.83
C LYS A 72 16.30 -4.09 -6.25
N MET A 73 15.64 -4.75 -5.30
CA MET A 73 14.70 -5.83 -5.59
C MET A 73 13.40 -5.29 -6.21
N LEU A 74 12.84 -4.20 -5.69
CA LEU A 74 11.57 -3.64 -6.17
C LEU A 74 11.70 -3.05 -7.56
N ILE A 75 12.82 -2.38 -7.88
CA ILE A 75 13.09 -1.86 -9.23
C ILE A 75 13.19 -2.98 -10.28
N GLN A 76 13.60 -4.19 -9.90
CA GLN A 76 13.58 -5.35 -10.82
C GLN A 76 12.15 -5.73 -11.22
N ALA A 77 11.14 -5.42 -10.40
CA ALA A 77 9.73 -5.53 -10.75
C ALA A 77 9.24 -4.27 -11.48
N GLN A 78 9.83 -3.99 -12.65
CA GLN A 78 9.62 -2.73 -13.40
C GLN A 78 8.14 -2.37 -13.57
N GLU A 79 7.29 -3.31 -14.02
CA GLU A 79 5.86 -3.03 -14.23
C GLU A 79 5.14 -2.58 -12.95
N SER A 80 5.49 -3.17 -11.80
CA SER A 80 4.90 -2.79 -10.52
C SER A 80 5.38 -1.40 -10.08
N MET A 81 6.65 -1.10 -10.31
CA MET A 81 7.23 0.21 -9.99
C MET A 81 6.71 1.33 -10.89
N LEU A 82 6.45 1.04 -12.17
CA LEU A 82 5.80 2.00 -13.08
C LEU A 82 4.38 2.34 -12.60
N LYS A 83 3.59 1.33 -12.24
CA LYS A 83 2.25 1.54 -11.65
C LYS A 83 2.33 2.34 -10.36
N TYR A 84 3.33 2.06 -9.52
CA TYR A 84 3.56 2.79 -8.30
C TYR A 84 3.92 4.27 -8.53
N CYS A 85 4.77 4.56 -9.51
CA CYS A 85 5.10 5.94 -9.91
C CYS A 85 3.86 6.69 -10.43
N ALA A 86 3.07 6.06 -11.30
CA ALA A 86 1.84 6.65 -11.83
C ALA A 86 0.81 6.91 -10.71
N LEU A 87 0.64 5.96 -9.80
CA LEU A 87 -0.23 6.10 -8.62
C LEU A 87 0.24 7.25 -7.72
N THR A 88 1.54 7.32 -7.44
CA THR A 88 2.13 8.37 -6.59
C THR A 88 1.91 9.75 -7.20
N LYS A 89 2.17 9.90 -8.51
CA LYS A 89 1.87 11.14 -9.23
C LYS A 89 0.40 11.51 -9.14
N GLY A 90 -0.50 10.57 -9.45
CA GLY A 90 -1.94 10.82 -9.43
C GLY A 90 -2.43 11.30 -8.08
N ILE A 91 -2.01 10.63 -6.99
CA ILE A 91 -2.42 10.99 -5.63
C ILE A 91 -1.87 12.36 -5.22
N ILE A 92 -0.59 12.63 -5.49
CA ILE A 92 0.01 13.92 -5.13
C ILE A 92 -0.61 15.05 -5.96
N ASP A 93 -0.80 14.87 -7.27
CA ASP A 93 -1.49 15.85 -8.13
C ASP A 93 -2.91 16.14 -7.61
N SER A 94 -3.70 15.10 -7.29
CA SER A 94 -5.05 15.26 -6.75
C SER A 94 -5.05 15.96 -5.39
N PHE A 95 -4.11 15.63 -4.51
CA PHE A 95 -3.98 16.29 -3.22
C PHE A 95 -3.68 17.79 -3.38
N MET A 96 -2.73 18.13 -4.25
CA MET A 96 -2.38 19.52 -4.54
C MET A 96 -3.57 20.29 -5.13
N GLN A 97 -4.34 19.66 -6.00
CA GLN A 97 -5.53 20.26 -6.61
C GLN A 97 -6.65 20.49 -5.59
N VAL A 98 -6.91 19.52 -4.70
CA VAL A 98 -8.02 19.59 -3.72
C VAL A 98 -7.73 20.62 -2.63
N TYR A 99 -6.53 20.62 -2.08
CA TYR A 99 -6.22 21.44 -0.91
C TYR A 99 -5.66 22.82 -1.26
N GLY A 100 -5.09 23.01 -2.45
CA GLY A 100 -4.63 24.32 -2.92
C GLY A 100 -3.68 25.01 -1.93
N ASN A 101 -4.16 26.06 -1.25
CA ASN A 101 -3.42 26.79 -0.20
C ASN A 101 -3.84 26.41 1.23
N THR A 102 -4.91 25.62 1.36
CA THR A 102 -5.52 25.18 2.61
C THR A 102 -5.22 23.70 2.83
N LEU A 103 -3.99 23.41 3.25
CA LEU A 103 -3.54 22.05 3.51
C LEU A 103 -4.29 21.42 4.71
N PRO A 104 -4.52 20.10 4.70
CA PRO A 104 -5.23 19.43 5.78
C PRO A 104 -4.40 19.36 7.06
N PRO A 105 -5.03 19.15 8.24
CA PRO A 105 -4.32 19.04 9.51
C PRO A 105 -3.21 17.99 9.48
N LEU A 106 -2.10 18.23 10.21
CA LEU A 106 -0.93 17.34 10.23
C LEU A 106 -1.25 15.90 10.68
N GLN A 107 -2.29 15.73 11.49
CA GLN A 107 -2.73 14.43 12.03
C GLN A 107 -3.78 13.76 11.15
N SER A 108 -4.22 14.42 10.07
CA SER A 108 -5.18 13.85 9.13
C SER A 108 -4.58 12.66 8.39
N LEU A 109 -5.43 11.69 8.03
CA LEU A 109 -5.00 10.53 7.28
C LEU A 109 -4.50 10.93 5.88
N GLU A 110 -5.06 11.99 5.32
CA GLU A 110 -4.67 12.62 4.05
C GLU A 110 -3.24 13.13 4.08
N HIS A 111 -2.91 13.90 5.13
CA HIS A 111 -1.58 14.42 5.31
C HIS A 111 -0.55 13.31 5.50
N VAL A 112 -0.84 12.34 6.39
CA VAL A 112 0.04 11.20 6.65
C VAL A 112 0.24 10.37 5.38
N PHE A 113 -0.81 10.14 4.61
CA PHE A 113 -0.73 9.36 3.38
C PHE A 113 0.14 10.05 2.33
N VAL A 114 -0.07 11.34 2.07
CA VAL A 114 0.73 12.07 1.07
C VAL A 114 2.18 12.21 1.48
N ILE A 115 2.46 12.47 2.75
CA ILE A 115 3.84 12.46 3.27
C ILE A 115 4.49 11.09 3.07
N SER A 116 3.76 10.01 3.34
CA SER A 116 4.31 8.67 3.20
C SER A 116 4.71 8.39 1.74
N LEU A 117 3.89 8.83 0.77
CA LEU A 117 4.17 8.70 -0.66
C LEU A 117 5.37 9.55 -1.10
N LEU A 118 5.41 10.82 -0.67
CA LEU A 118 6.55 11.70 -0.93
C LEU A 118 7.83 11.10 -0.33
N GLY A 119 7.77 10.60 0.89
CA GLY A 119 8.91 10.00 1.57
C GLY A 119 9.41 8.73 0.93
N SER A 120 8.50 7.91 0.42
CA SER A 120 8.90 6.75 -0.37
C SER A 120 9.66 7.14 -1.64
N ILE A 121 9.20 8.11 -2.43
CA ILE A 121 9.93 8.53 -3.64
C ILE A 121 11.24 9.26 -3.30
N THR A 122 11.29 10.04 -2.21
CA THR A 122 12.53 10.64 -1.70
C THR A 122 13.56 9.58 -1.31
N ASN A 123 13.15 8.54 -0.56
CA ASN A 123 14.03 7.45 -0.15
C ASN A 123 14.47 6.58 -1.34
N LEU A 124 13.56 6.34 -2.28
CA LEU A 124 13.88 5.62 -3.51
C LEU A 124 14.97 6.35 -4.30
N ALA A 125 14.84 7.67 -4.45
CA ALA A 125 15.84 8.51 -5.12
C ALA A 125 17.18 8.60 -4.36
N ALA A 126 17.20 8.36 -3.05
CA ALA A 126 18.44 8.41 -2.26
C ALA A 126 19.47 7.35 -2.71
N PHE A 127 19.03 6.25 -3.32
CA PHE A 127 19.92 5.20 -3.84
C PHE A 127 20.12 5.33 -5.35
N ALA A 128 21.33 5.03 -5.82
CA ALA A 128 21.73 5.20 -7.22
C ALA A 128 20.80 4.49 -8.21
N GLU A 129 20.51 3.21 -7.99
CA GLU A 129 19.61 2.46 -8.87
C GLU A 129 18.18 3.05 -8.86
N GLY A 130 17.74 3.60 -7.73
CA GLY A 130 16.42 4.18 -7.58
C GLY A 130 16.26 5.51 -8.29
N ARG A 131 17.17 6.47 -8.08
CA ARG A 131 17.12 7.73 -8.86
C ARG A 131 17.37 7.50 -10.34
N ALA A 132 18.24 6.58 -10.74
CA ALA A 132 18.43 6.23 -12.16
C ALA A 132 17.14 5.67 -12.78
N PHE A 133 16.40 4.82 -12.05
CA PHE A 133 15.09 4.33 -12.48
C PHE A 133 14.06 5.46 -12.59
N LEU A 134 13.98 6.32 -11.56
CA LEU A 134 13.00 7.43 -11.51
C LEU A 134 13.29 8.50 -12.56
N ALA A 135 14.57 8.80 -12.84
CA ALA A 135 15.00 9.77 -13.85
C ALA A 135 14.59 9.38 -15.27
N GLN A 136 14.33 8.10 -15.52
CA GLN A 136 13.79 7.62 -16.81
C GLN A 136 12.26 7.82 -16.91
N GLN A 137 11.57 8.13 -15.81
CA GLN A 137 10.12 8.26 -15.77
C GLN A 137 9.71 9.73 -15.90
N GLU A 138 9.27 10.13 -17.09
CA GLU A 138 8.83 11.52 -17.38
C GLU A 138 7.77 12.01 -16.37
N LEU A 139 6.80 11.16 -16.06
CA LEU A 139 5.75 11.43 -15.07
C LEU A 139 6.30 11.84 -13.69
N VAL A 140 7.42 11.24 -13.26
CA VAL A 140 8.04 11.53 -11.97
C VAL A 140 8.86 12.81 -12.03
N VAL A 141 9.55 13.06 -13.14
CA VAL A 141 10.30 14.31 -13.37
C VAL A 141 9.33 15.49 -13.42
N ASP A 142 8.19 15.36 -14.10
CA ASP A 142 7.14 16.39 -14.12
C ASP A 142 6.53 16.65 -12.75
N LEU A 143 6.29 15.58 -11.98
CA LEU A 143 5.82 15.70 -10.60
C LEU A 143 6.84 16.47 -9.75
N MET A 144 8.13 16.14 -9.86
CA MET A 144 9.21 16.85 -9.18
C MET A 144 9.18 18.34 -9.54
N LYS A 145 9.12 18.68 -10.84
CA LYS A 145 9.08 20.06 -11.32
C LYS A 145 7.92 20.83 -10.71
N LYS A 146 6.71 20.29 -10.76
CA LYS A 146 5.52 20.92 -10.16
C LYS A 146 5.71 21.18 -8.66
N MET A 147 6.14 20.17 -7.90
CA MET A 147 6.35 20.29 -6.46
C MET A 147 7.43 21.33 -6.12
N VAL A 148 8.50 21.40 -6.92
CA VAL A 148 9.56 22.42 -6.79
C VAL A 148 9.00 23.81 -7.10
N LEU A 149 8.22 23.99 -8.17
CA LEU A 149 7.63 25.30 -8.49
C LEU A 149 6.67 25.79 -7.40
N ASP A 150 5.97 24.88 -6.74
CA ASP A 150 5.03 25.18 -5.64
C ASP A 150 5.72 25.45 -4.27
N GLN A 151 7.01 25.84 -4.25
CA GLN A 151 7.75 26.12 -3.00
C GLN A 151 7.06 27.09 -2.04
N GLU A 152 6.39 28.12 -2.55
CA GLU A 152 5.69 29.11 -1.73
C GLU A 152 4.51 28.52 -0.96
N ARG A 153 3.87 27.46 -1.49
CA ARG A 153 2.78 26.75 -0.79
C ARG A 153 3.28 25.99 0.44
N TRP A 154 4.54 25.56 0.42
CA TRP A 154 5.15 24.80 1.51
C TRP A 154 5.75 25.68 2.63
N SER A 155 5.74 27.02 2.47
CA SER A 155 6.47 27.97 3.34
C SER A 155 5.80 28.25 4.69
N PHE A 156 4.66 27.62 5.03
CA PHE A 156 4.12 27.75 6.38
C PHE A 156 4.95 26.93 7.38
N PRO A 157 5.17 27.41 8.63
CA PRO A 157 6.01 26.74 9.62
C PRO A 157 5.62 25.27 9.89
N HIS A 158 4.34 24.94 9.76
CA HIS A 158 3.79 23.60 9.98
C HIS A 158 4.06 22.63 8.81
N TYR A 159 4.44 23.14 7.63
CA TYR A 159 4.70 22.34 6.43
C TYR A 159 6.18 22.33 5.99
N ARG A 160 7.07 22.86 6.85
CA ARG A 160 8.54 22.73 6.74
C ARG A 160 8.99 21.33 6.32
N PHE A 161 8.38 20.31 6.91
CA PHE A 161 8.75 18.91 6.65
C PHE A 161 8.50 18.52 5.19
N ILE A 162 7.36 18.89 4.62
CA ILE A 162 7.06 18.63 3.20
C ILE A 162 8.00 19.45 2.31
N LYS A 163 8.20 20.74 2.61
CA LYS A 163 9.14 21.61 1.89
C LYS A 163 10.52 20.97 1.77
N ARG A 164 11.07 20.55 2.91
CA ARG A 164 12.36 19.87 2.98
C ARG A 164 12.36 18.56 2.19
N MET A 165 11.31 17.76 2.26
CA MET A 165 11.24 16.48 1.54
C MET A 165 11.15 16.65 0.03
N VAL A 166 10.39 17.64 -0.45
CA VAL A 166 10.33 17.99 -1.87
C VAL A 166 11.71 18.40 -2.37
N LEU A 167 12.41 19.28 -1.66
CA LEU A 167 13.77 19.70 -2.02
C LEU A 167 14.76 18.53 -1.92
N THR A 168 14.65 17.67 -0.90
CA THR A 168 15.52 16.49 -0.76
C THR A 168 15.31 15.51 -1.91
N PHE A 169 14.06 15.33 -2.33
CA PHE A 169 13.73 14.52 -3.50
C PHE A 169 14.33 15.13 -4.77
N ALA A 170 14.16 16.44 -4.98
CA ALA A 170 14.74 17.14 -6.13
C ALA A 170 16.27 17.07 -6.16
N TYR A 171 16.93 17.23 -5.00
CA TYR A 171 18.37 17.05 -4.85
C TYR A 171 18.81 15.63 -5.24
N ASN A 172 18.15 14.61 -4.67
CA ASN A 172 18.49 13.21 -4.95
C ASN A 172 18.32 12.88 -6.44
N MET A 173 17.27 13.40 -7.08
CA MET A 173 17.04 13.24 -8.51
C MET A 173 18.06 14.00 -9.36
N SER A 174 18.45 15.22 -8.96
CA SER A 174 19.45 16.02 -9.69
C SER A 174 20.86 15.47 -9.62
N LEU A 175 21.14 14.46 -8.78
CA LEU A 175 22.38 13.69 -8.86
C LEU A 175 22.51 12.94 -10.19
N GLU A 176 21.41 12.68 -10.91
CA GLU A 176 21.45 12.18 -12.28
C GLU A 176 21.51 13.36 -13.27
N ASP A 177 22.53 13.38 -14.14
CA ASP A 177 22.79 14.50 -15.06
C ASP A 177 21.59 14.90 -15.94
N PRO A 178 20.80 13.97 -16.52
CA PRO A 178 19.61 14.34 -17.30
C PRO A 178 18.63 15.20 -16.51
N VAL A 179 18.45 14.92 -15.22
CA VAL A 179 17.55 15.69 -14.36
C VAL A 179 18.16 17.05 -14.00
N ALA A 180 19.47 17.10 -13.73
CA ALA A 180 20.16 18.36 -13.49
C ALA A 180 20.04 19.31 -14.69
N PHE A 181 20.17 18.80 -15.92
CA PHE A 181 19.97 19.59 -17.13
C PHE A 181 18.53 20.06 -17.31
N VAL A 182 17.54 19.22 -16.99
CA VAL A 182 16.13 19.66 -16.97
C VAL A 182 15.93 20.81 -15.99
N MET A 183 16.48 20.71 -14.78
CA MET A 183 16.40 21.79 -13.79
C MET A 183 17.09 23.07 -14.24
N LEU A 184 18.26 22.98 -14.87
CA LEU A 184 19.00 24.10 -15.43
C LEU A 184 18.29 24.75 -16.63
N SER A 185 17.55 23.95 -17.43
CA SER A 185 16.86 24.44 -18.63
C SER A 185 15.63 25.31 -18.33
N GLU A 186 15.13 25.28 -17.08
CA GLU A 186 13.96 26.06 -16.66
C GLU A 186 14.34 27.03 -15.52
N GLU A 187 14.51 28.31 -15.87
CA GLU A 187 14.88 29.37 -14.93
C GLU A 187 13.95 29.43 -13.69
N LYS A 188 12.66 29.16 -13.88
CA LYS A 188 11.67 29.14 -12.79
C LYS A 188 12.03 28.12 -11.70
N LEU A 189 12.56 26.95 -12.06
CA LEU A 189 12.96 25.93 -11.09
C LEU A 189 14.16 26.39 -10.26
N VAL A 190 15.18 26.96 -10.92
CA VAL A 190 16.36 27.51 -10.26
C VAL A 190 15.96 28.64 -9.32
N ASN A 191 15.12 29.57 -9.79
CA ASN A 191 14.61 30.67 -8.99
C ASN A 191 13.79 30.19 -7.78
N SER A 192 12.95 29.15 -7.93
CA SER A 192 12.21 28.57 -6.81
C SER A 192 13.14 27.97 -5.73
N VAL A 193 14.24 27.33 -6.13
CA VAL A 193 15.25 26.81 -5.19
C VAL A 193 16.01 27.96 -4.52
N LEU A 194 16.41 29.00 -5.27
CA LEU A 194 17.11 30.17 -4.74
C LEU A 194 16.27 30.94 -3.71
N ARG A 195 14.94 31.04 -3.90
CA ARG A 195 14.04 31.66 -2.91
C ARG A 195 14.10 30.96 -1.54
N CYS A 196 14.42 29.67 -1.50
CA CYS A 196 14.58 28.92 -0.25
C CYS A 196 15.87 29.27 0.51
N LEU A 197 16.75 30.10 -0.05
CA LEU A 197 17.93 30.63 0.62
C LEU A 197 17.62 31.89 1.45
N SER A 198 16.36 32.33 1.50
CA SER A 198 15.95 33.47 2.33
C SER A 198 16.21 33.19 3.82
N LEU A 199 16.55 34.23 4.58
CA LEU A 199 16.79 34.16 6.04
C LEU A 199 15.55 33.73 6.85
N HIS A 200 14.38 33.62 6.22
CA HIS A 200 13.13 33.20 6.85
C HIS A 200 12.93 31.68 6.83
N ASP A 201 13.65 30.96 5.97
CA ASP A 201 13.54 29.50 5.89
C ASP A 201 14.44 28.82 6.96
N PRO A 202 13.98 27.69 7.53
CA PRO A 202 14.77 26.93 8.49
C PRO A 202 16.09 26.40 7.89
N THR A 203 17.13 26.29 8.72
CA THR A 203 18.49 25.93 8.27
C THR A 203 18.57 24.61 7.50
N ASP A 204 17.73 23.61 7.82
CA ASP A 204 17.71 22.33 7.11
C ASP A 204 17.09 22.44 5.70
N VAL A 205 16.15 23.35 5.48
CA VAL A 205 15.59 23.67 4.15
C VAL A 205 16.65 24.40 3.32
N VAL A 206 17.27 25.43 3.92
CA VAL A 206 18.33 26.22 3.30
C VAL A 206 19.51 25.32 2.89
N ALA A 207 19.95 24.41 3.76
CA ALA A 207 21.05 23.49 3.47
C ALA A 207 20.78 22.61 2.24
N VAL A 208 19.57 22.09 2.09
CA VAL A 208 19.20 21.29 0.92
C VAL A 208 19.12 22.16 -0.33
N ALA A 209 18.58 23.37 -0.24
CA ALA A 209 18.55 24.31 -1.35
C ALA A 209 19.96 24.68 -1.83
N VAL A 210 20.89 24.99 -0.92
CA VAL A 210 22.31 25.22 -1.24
C VAL A 210 22.91 24.00 -1.93
N ALA A 211 22.64 22.79 -1.44
CA ALA A 211 23.16 21.55 -2.04
C ALA A 211 22.66 21.35 -3.49
N ILE A 212 21.39 21.68 -3.77
CA ILE A 212 20.85 21.67 -5.14
C ILE A 212 21.59 22.68 -6.00
N ILE A 213 21.70 23.94 -5.57
CA ILE A 213 22.37 24.99 -6.35
C ILE A 213 23.83 24.61 -6.63
N TYR A 214 24.56 24.14 -5.62
CA TYR A 214 25.92 23.65 -5.79
C TYR A 214 26.00 22.51 -6.81
N ARG A 215 25.08 21.53 -6.75
CA ARG A 215 24.99 20.43 -7.72
C ARG A 215 24.76 20.95 -9.14
N LEU A 216 23.79 21.85 -9.32
CA LEU A 216 23.46 22.41 -10.64
C LEU A 216 24.62 23.22 -11.23
N LEU A 217 25.29 24.06 -10.43
CA LEU A 217 26.48 24.81 -10.85
C LEU A 217 27.64 23.88 -11.21
N SER A 218 27.86 22.83 -10.43
CA SER A 218 28.89 21.84 -10.72
C SER A 218 28.62 21.13 -12.05
N SER A 219 27.36 20.76 -12.32
CA SER A 219 26.93 20.18 -13.60
C SER A 219 27.15 21.14 -14.77
N SER A 220 26.80 22.42 -14.63
CA SER A 220 26.92 23.39 -15.72
C SER A 220 28.39 23.63 -16.09
N VAL A 221 29.27 23.72 -15.08
CA VAL A 221 30.71 23.87 -15.28
C VAL A 221 31.32 22.63 -15.94
N GLN A 222 30.98 21.43 -15.48
CA GLN A 222 31.47 20.17 -16.06
C GLN A 222 31.00 19.96 -17.50
N ALA A 223 29.79 20.39 -17.83
CA ALA A 223 29.23 20.30 -19.18
C ALA A 223 29.78 21.37 -20.15
N GLY A 224 30.66 22.26 -19.69
CA GLY A 224 31.19 23.35 -20.51
C GLY A 224 30.13 24.35 -20.98
N ILE A 225 28.98 24.41 -20.29
CA ILE A 225 27.88 25.31 -20.61
C ILE A 225 28.34 26.74 -20.24
N PRO A 226 28.51 27.66 -21.21
CA PRO A 226 28.83 29.06 -20.91
C PRO A 226 27.69 29.68 -20.09
N SER A 227 27.96 30.77 -19.38
CA SER A 227 27.02 31.49 -18.50
C SER A 227 25.72 32.01 -19.15
N SER A 228 25.42 31.63 -20.39
CA SER A 228 24.15 31.82 -21.09
C SER A 228 23.41 30.48 -21.19
N LEU A 229 22.22 30.40 -20.59
CA LEU A 229 21.30 29.25 -20.63
C LEU A 229 21.25 28.59 -22.03
N PRO A 230 21.62 27.31 -22.18
CA PRO A 230 21.58 26.65 -23.47
C PRO A 230 20.12 26.40 -23.90
N GLU A 231 19.87 26.44 -25.20
CA GLU A 231 18.59 26.04 -25.79
C GLU A 231 18.16 24.65 -25.29
N LYS A 232 16.85 24.52 -25.01
CA LYS A 232 16.19 23.35 -24.41
C LYS A 232 16.79 22.02 -24.90
N PRO A 233 17.48 21.25 -24.05
CA PRO A 233 17.83 19.88 -24.40
C PRO A 233 16.54 19.05 -24.53
N GLN A 234 16.39 18.35 -25.65
CA GLN A 234 15.24 17.50 -25.92
C GLN A 234 15.33 16.24 -25.05
N TYR A 235 14.47 16.15 -24.04
CA TYR A 235 14.35 14.96 -23.19
C TYR A 235 13.99 13.74 -24.06
N GLN A 236 14.93 12.82 -24.27
CA GLN A 236 14.63 11.53 -24.90
C GLN A 236 14.06 10.58 -23.85
N ALA A 237 12.76 10.69 -23.59
CA ALA A 237 11.99 9.64 -22.95
C ALA A 237 12.05 8.38 -23.84
N VAL A 238 12.26 7.21 -23.26
CA VAL A 238 11.77 5.99 -23.90
C VAL A 238 10.26 6.04 -23.80
N VAL A 239 9.61 6.47 -24.89
CA VAL A 239 8.15 6.53 -24.99
C VAL A 239 7.61 5.11 -24.86
N CYS A 240 7.07 4.77 -23.69
CA CYS A 240 6.10 3.71 -23.59
C CYS A 240 4.74 4.39 -23.72
N GLU A 241 4.18 4.42 -24.93
CA GLU A 241 2.86 5.02 -25.18
C GLU A 241 1.80 4.27 -24.36
N THR A 242 1.45 4.79 -23.19
CA THR A 242 0.17 4.50 -22.57
C THR A 242 -0.81 5.56 -23.05
N LYS A 243 -1.47 5.29 -24.18
CA LYS A 243 -2.71 5.98 -24.55
C LYS A 243 -3.66 5.89 -23.36
N ASN A 244 -4.25 7.02 -22.97
CA ASN A 244 -5.27 7.19 -21.93
C ASN A 244 -6.14 5.94 -21.77
N ALA A 245 -5.74 5.04 -20.87
CA ALA A 245 -6.48 3.83 -20.57
C ALA A 245 -7.15 4.05 -19.22
N PHE A 246 -8.43 4.40 -19.27
CA PHE A 246 -9.35 4.07 -18.19
C PHE A 246 -9.16 2.57 -17.88
N ILE A 247 -8.71 2.27 -16.67
CA ILE A 247 -8.38 0.91 -16.23
C ILE A 247 -9.67 0.09 -16.16
N ASN A 248 -9.91 -0.75 -17.17
CA ASN A 248 -10.95 -1.77 -17.13
C ASN A 248 -10.35 -3.09 -16.65
N LEU A 249 -10.78 -3.55 -15.48
CA LEU A 249 -10.12 -4.56 -14.63
C LEU A 249 -10.38 -6.03 -15.06
N ASN A 250 -10.93 -6.28 -16.26
CA ASN A 250 -11.51 -7.60 -16.60
C ASN A 250 -10.78 -8.41 -17.68
N GLN A 251 -9.53 -8.09 -18.04
CA GLN A 251 -8.74 -8.91 -18.96
C GLN A 251 -7.35 -9.23 -18.41
N PHE A 252 -7.31 -9.95 -17.30
CA PHE A 252 -6.07 -10.59 -16.82
C PHE A 252 -6.20 -12.10 -16.89
N ASN A 253 -6.06 -12.66 -18.10
CA ASN A 253 -5.70 -14.06 -18.25
C ASN A 253 -4.90 -14.29 -19.53
N LYS A 254 -3.70 -14.89 -19.33
CA LYS A 254 -2.78 -15.51 -20.30
C LYS A 254 -1.83 -14.58 -21.08
N ALA A 255 -0.63 -14.40 -20.51
CA ALA A 255 0.70 -14.44 -21.16
C ALA A 255 1.71 -14.02 -20.06
N ASN A 256 2.90 -14.56 -19.86
CA ASN A 256 3.76 -15.37 -20.69
C ASN A 256 4.67 -16.21 -19.76
N ARG A 257 4.64 -17.52 -19.92
CA ARG A 257 5.72 -18.42 -19.49
C ARG A 257 6.73 -18.41 -20.63
N LYS A 258 7.93 -17.87 -20.42
CA LYS A 258 9.21 -18.49 -20.84
C LYS A 258 10.44 -17.65 -20.47
N THR A 259 11.43 -18.40 -19.97
CA THR A 259 12.89 -18.21 -20.06
C THR A 259 13.53 -16.97 -19.45
N ARG A 260 14.34 -17.20 -18.40
CA ARG A 260 15.81 -17.22 -18.57
C ARG A 260 16.51 -17.85 -17.37
N SER A 261 17.17 -18.96 -17.66
CA SER A 261 18.23 -19.58 -16.89
C SER A 261 19.44 -18.65 -16.87
N GLY A 262 19.83 -18.20 -15.69
CA GLY A 262 21.07 -17.47 -15.45
C GLY A 262 21.57 -17.81 -14.05
N THR A 263 22.70 -18.50 -13.98
CA THR A 263 23.41 -18.90 -12.77
C THR A 263 23.96 -17.66 -12.03
N GLY A 264 23.09 -16.93 -11.33
CA GLY A 264 23.47 -15.84 -10.45
C GLY A 264 23.80 -16.37 -9.05
N LYS A 265 25.04 -16.16 -8.61
CA LYS A 265 25.52 -16.51 -7.26
C LYS A 265 24.48 -16.10 -6.21
N GLN A 266 24.00 -17.06 -5.41
CA GLN A 266 23.00 -16.82 -4.39
C GLN A 266 23.49 -15.75 -3.41
N LYS A 267 22.76 -14.64 -3.30
CA LYS A 267 23.02 -13.58 -2.33
C LYS A 267 23.07 -14.20 -0.92
N LYS A 268 24.11 -13.88 -0.14
CA LYS A 268 24.26 -14.31 1.26
C LYS A 268 23.04 -13.82 2.05
N LYS A 269 22.15 -14.75 2.43
CA LYS A 269 21.11 -14.49 3.42
C LYS A 269 21.80 -14.21 4.76
N LEU A 270 21.21 -13.36 5.60
CA LEU A 270 21.65 -13.24 6.99
C LEU A 270 21.82 -14.65 7.57
N SER A 271 23.00 -14.91 8.10
CA SER A 271 23.33 -16.16 8.75
C SER A 271 22.43 -16.34 9.98
N ARG A 272 22.27 -17.59 10.42
CA ARG A 272 21.50 -17.87 11.65
C ARG A 272 22.09 -17.15 12.87
N LYS A 273 23.39 -16.87 12.88
CA LYS A 273 24.08 -16.12 13.93
C LYS A 273 23.64 -14.66 13.94
N GLU A 274 23.69 -13.98 12.80
CA GLU A 274 23.25 -12.59 12.66
C GLU A 274 21.75 -12.41 12.96
N ILE A 275 20.90 -13.34 12.51
CA ILE A 275 19.46 -13.33 12.83
C ILE A 275 19.21 -13.48 14.33
N LYS A 276 20.01 -14.32 15.02
CA LYS A 276 19.90 -14.54 16.46
C LYS A 276 20.37 -13.32 17.25
N GLU A 277 21.49 -12.71 16.85
CA GLU A 277 22.02 -11.48 17.44
C GLU A 277 21.06 -10.29 17.29
N LEU A 278 20.39 -10.19 16.13
CA LEU A 278 19.37 -9.17 15.86
C LEU A 278 18.00 -9.47 16.50
N GLY A 279 17.81 -10.64 17.12
CA GLY A 279 16.55 -11.02 17.76
C GLY A 279 15.35 -11.14 16.80
N LEU A 280 15.57 -11.19 15.48
CA LEU A 280 14.54 -11.03 14.44
C LEU A 280 13.40 -12.07 14.46
N TYR A 281 13.53 -13.15 15.24
CA TYR A 281 12.46 -14.14 15.48
C TYR A 281 12.44 -14.64 16.95
N THR A 282 13.11 -13.90 17.84
CA THR A 282 13.27 -14.24 19.24
C THR A 282 12.25 -13.44 20.04
N LEU A 283 11.06 -13.99 20.20
CA LEU A 283 10.12 -13.50 21.20
C LEU A 283 10.72 -13.82 22.58
N PRO A 284 10.94 -12.83 23.45
CA PRO A 284 11.43 -13.11 24.79
C PRO A 284 10.41 -14.00 25.52
N HIS A 285 10.93 -14.92 26.33
CA HIS A 285 10.09 -15.73 27.19
C HIS A 285 9.32 -14.78 28.13
N ASP A 286 8.03 -15.05 28.33
CA ASP A 286 7.13 -14.29 29.21
C ASP A 286 6.64 -12.91 28.73
N THR A 287 6.97 -12.47 27.50
CA THR A 287 6.49 -11.16 26.99
C THR A 287 5.01 -11.17 26.59
N ILE A 288 4.45 -12.32 26.23
CA ILE A 288 3.10 -12.42 25.65
C ILE A 288 2.26 -13.33 26.53
N LYS A 289 1.31 -12.73 27.26
CA LYS A 289 0.34 -13.44 28.07
C LYS A 289 -0.77 -14.01 27.20
N TYR A 290 -1.39 -15.10 27.66
CA TYR A 290 -2.53 -15.73 27.01
C TYR A 290 -3.69 -14.75 26.80
N LYS A 291 -3.90 -13.80 27.72
CA LYS A 291 -4.90 -12.73 27.60
C LYS A 291 -4.66 -11.83 26.37
N ASP A 292 -3.42 -11.55 26.01
CA ASP A 292 -3.11 -10.74 24.84
C ASP A 292 -3.27 -11.54 23.55
N ALA A 293 -2.89 -12.82 23.57
CA ALA A 293 -3.13 -13.72 22.45
C ALA A 293 -4.63 -13.96 22.17
N GLN A 294 -5.51 -13.86 23.17
CA GLN A 294 -6.97 -13.90 22.95
C GLN A 294 -7.47 -12.76 22.06
N LYS A 295 -6.87 -11.56 22.14
CA LYS A 295 -7.22 -10.44 21.26
C LYS A 295 -6.86 -10.77 19.82
N LEU A 296 -5.68 -11.37 19.61
CA LEU A 296 -5.24 -11.85 18.30
C LEU A 296 -6.18 -12.95 17.77
N HIS A 297 -6.60 -13.88 18.63
CA HIS A 297 -7.55 -14.92 18.26
C HIS A 297 -8.91 -14.38 17.81
N ARG A 298 -9.44 -13.34 18.48
CA ARG A 298 -10.70 -12.70 18.07
C ARG A 298 -10.63 -12.14 16.65
N MET A 299 -9.51 -11.51 16.28
CA MET A 299 -9.30 -11.02 14.91
C MET A 299 -9.16 -12.17 13.91
N TRP A 300 -8.43 -13.22 14.31
CA TRP A 300 -8.24 -14.41 13.48
C TRP A 300 -9.54 -15.14 13.17
N CYS A 301 -10.49 -15.25 14.13
CA CYS A 301 -11.80 -15.83 13.87
C CYS A 301 -12.58 -15.07 12.78
N GLY A 302 -12.52 -13.73 12.78
CA GLY A 302 -13.15 -12.91 11.75
C GLY A 302 -12.53 -13.18 10.36
N TYR A 303 -11.21 -13.24 10.29
CA TYR A 303 -10.48 -13.61 9.06
C TYR A 303 -10.83 -15.02 8.58
N PHE A 304 -10.77 -16.02 9.46
CA PHE A 304 -10.96 -17.42 9.09
C PHE A 304 -12.38 -17.68 8.58
N ASN A 305 -13.39 -17.01 9.14
CA ASN A 305 -14.79 -17.10 8.66
C ASN A 305 -14.97 -16.58 7.23
N THR A 306 -14.10 -15.69 6.75
CA THR A 306 -14.11 -15.27 5.33
C THR A 306 -13.58 -16.35 4.38
N LEU A 307 -12.69 -17.22 4.88
CA LEU A 307 -12.10 -18.31 4.11
C LEU A 307 -12.94 -19.58 4.16
N PHE A 308 -13.60 -19.84 5.29
CA PHE A 308 -14.40 -21.03 5.53
C PHE A 308 -15.69 -20.67 6.30
N PRO A 309 -16.75 -20.23 5.59
CA PRO A 309 -18.00 -19.77 6.21
C PRO A 309 -18.70 -20.83 7.06
N ALA A 310 -19.44 -20.38 8.08
CA ALA A 310 -20.30 -21.24 8.88
C ALA A 310 -21.37 -21.92 7.99
N ASN A 311 -21.65 -23.20 8.24
CA ASN A 311 -22.56 -24.10 7.49
C ASN A 311 -22.05 -24.75 6.20
N GLU A 312 -20.84 -24.46 5.72
CA GLU A 312 -20.27 -25.17 4.57
C GLU A 312 -19.20 -26.19 5.00
N CYS A 313 -19.52 -27.49 4.95
CA CYS A 313 -18.54 -28.59 5.05
C CYS A 313 -18.71 -29.47 3.80
N PRO A 314 -17.93 -29.25 2.73
CA PRO A 314 -18.06 -30.03 1.50
C PRO A 314 -17.67 -31.48 1.77
N ASP A 315 -18.39 -32.42 1.15
CA ASP A 315 -17.93 -33.81 1.10
C ASP A 315 -16.67 -33.92 0.22
N VAL A 316 -15.82 -34.93 0.49
CA VAL A 316 -14.56 -35.20 -0.23
C VAL A 316 -14.81 -35.40 -1.73
N THR A 317 -16.01 -35.83 -2.10
CA THR A 317 -16.47 -36.05 -3.47
C THR A 317 -16.82 -34.75 -4.22
N GLU A 318 -17.03 -33.65 -3.51
CA GLU A 318 -17.40 -32.36 -4.12
C GLU A 318 -16.18 -31.63 -4.69
N GLY A 319 -16.31 -31.06 -5.88
CA GLY A 319 -15.24 -30.25 -6.50
C GLY A 319 -14.80 -29.04 -5.64
N ARG A 320 -15.67 -28.56 -4.74
CA ARG A 320 -15.38 -27.47 -3.79
C ARG A 320 -14.46 -27.88 -2.63
N TYR A 321 -14.37 -29.17 -2.31
CA TYR A 321 -13.49 -29.69 -1.26
C TYR A 321 -12.03 -29.29 -1.51
N ASN A 322 -11.54 -29.51 -2.74
CA ASN A 322 -10.17 -29.18 -3.11
C ASN A 322 -9.87 -27.67 -3.02
N THR A 323 -10.85 -26.83 -3.33
CA THR A 323 -10.72 -25.36 -3.21
C THR A 323 -10.61 -24.93 -1.75
N ILE A 324 -11.43 -25.48 -0.87
CA ILE A 324 -11.40 -25.19 0.57
C ILE A 324 -10.10 -25.70 1.20
N VAL A 325 -9.68 -26.92 0.88
CA VAL A 325 -8.40 -27.48 1.34
C VAL A 325 -7.22 -26.59 0.92
N ALA A 326 -7.21 -26.14 -0.34
CA ALA A 326 -6.18 -25.23 -0.83
C ALA A 326 -6.20 -23.89 -0.10
N SER A 327 -7.39 -23.32 0.18
CA SER A 327 -7.54 -22.08 0.95
C SER A 327 -7.02 -22.23 2.38
N LEU A 328 -7.35 -23.33 3.07
CA LEU A 328 -6.89 -23.64 4.42
C LEU A 328 -5.36 -23.75 4.46
N LEU A 329 -4.76 -24.51 3.56
CA LEU A 329 -3.31 -24.69 3.53
C LEU A 329 -2.54 -23.39 3.14
N LYS A 330 -3.21 -22.42 2.51
CA LYS A 330 -2.67 -21.08 2.20
C LYS A 330 -2.93 -20.04 3.29
N ALA A 331 -3.80 -20.34 4.25
CA ALA A 331 -4.24 -19.41 5.25
C ALA A 331 -3.10 -18.98 6.20
N ASP A 332 -3.31 -17.84 6.83
CA ASP A 332 -2.50 -17.41 7.96
C ASP A 332 -3.02 -18.04 9.26
N TYR A 333 -2.12 -18.53 10.10
CA TYR A 333 -2.41 -19.16 11.38
C TYR A 333 -1.93 -18.33 12.58
N HIS A 334 -1.42 -17.11 12.40
CA HIS A 334 -1.20 -16.20 13.53
C HIS A 334 -2.54 -15.85 14.19
N GLY A 335 -2.70 -16.18 15.47
CA GLY A 335 -3.97 -16.06 16.20
C GLY A 335 -4.85 -17.31 16.17
N ALA A 336 -4.46 -18.34 15.42
CA ALA A 336 -5.20 -19.60 15.42
C ALA A 336 -5.10 -20.27 16.79
N LYS A 337 -6.25 -20.71 17.32
CA LYS A 337 -6.30 -21.55 18.50
C LYS A 337 -6.13 -23.00 18.06
N ILE A 338 -5.07 -23.63 18.53
CA ILE A 338 -4.66 -24.97 18.10
C ILE A 338 -4.57 -25.95 19.27
N HIS A 339 -4.81 -27.22 18.97
CA HIS A 339 -4.54 -28.37 19.83
C HIS A 339 -3.59 -29.34 19.11
N ILE A 340 -2.60 -29.85 19.84
CA ILE A 340 -1.66 -30.83 19.30
C ILE A 340 -2.21 -32.22 19.56
N VAL A 341 -2.76 -32.84 18.51
CA VAL A 341 -3.35 -34.19 18.59
C VAL A 341 -2.25 -35.25 18.59
N ARG A 342 -1.27 -35.09 17.70
CA ARG A 342 -0.13 -36.01 17.57
C ARG A 342 1.14 -35.21 17.35
N SER A 343 2.24 -35.67 17.92
CA SER A 343 3.57 -35.13 17.64
C SER A 343 4.63 -36.20 17.91
N LYS A 344 5.74 -36.21 17.16
CA LYS A 344 6.92 -37.01 17.52
C LYS A 344 7.56 -36.55 18.83
N GLN A 345 7.21 -35.37 19.33
CA GLN A 345 7.61 -34.89 20.65
C GLN A 345 6.47 -35.13 21.66
N PRO A 346 6.55 -36.16 22.53
CA PRO A 346 5.44 -36.53 23.42
C PRO A 346 5.08 -35.42 24.41
N SER A 347 6.08 -34.62 24.83
CA SER A 347 5.90 -33.55 25.82
C SER A 347 4.97 -32.43 25.38
N VAL A 348 4.64 -32.32 24.10
CA VAL A 348 3.74 -31.28 23.57
C VAL A 348 2.38 -31.80 23.15
N VAL A 349 2.21 -33.12 23.10
CA VAL A 349 0.94 -33.76 22.77
C VAL A 349 -0.10 -33.39 23.84
N GLY A 350 -1.32 -33.08 23.41
CA GLY A 350 -2.41 -32.69 24.29
C GLY A 350 -2.45 -31.18 24.60
N MET A 351 -1.38 -30.43 24.34
CA MET A 351 -1.35 -28.99 24.64
C MET A 351 -2.34 -28.21 23.76
N LYS A 352 -2.90 -27.15 24.34
CA LYS A 352 -3.83 -26.22 23.69
C LYS A 352 -3.34 -24.79 23.88
N GLY A 353 -3.30 -24.02 22.82
CA GLY A 353 -2.81 -22.65 22.87
C GLY A 353 -3.16 -21.83 21.64
N ILE A 354 -2.74 -20.57 21.66
CA ILE A 354 -2.93 -19.63 20.54
C ILE A 354 -1.58 -19.41 19.89
N VAL A 355 -1.51 -19.56 18.57
CA VAL A 355 -0.30 -19.32 17.78
C VAL A 355 0.01 -17.82 17.77
N VAL A 356 1.22 -17.47 18.19
CA VAL A 356 1.71 -16.09 18.25
C VAL A 356 2.72 -15.82 17.14
N LEU A 357 3.49 -16.84 16.75
CA LEU A 357 4.44 -16.74 15.64
C LEU A 357 4.37 -17.98 14.77
N ASP A 358 4.22 -17.76 13.47
CA ASP A 358 4.27 -18.78 12.44
C ASP A 358 5.58 -18.62 11.63
N THR A 359 6.49 -19.57 11.78
CA THR A 359 7.73 -19.63 11.01
C THR A 359 7.66 -20.73 9.94
N LYS A 360 8.72 -20.88 9.13
CA LYS A 360 8.78 -21.94 8.11
C LYS A 360 8.47 -23.33 8.69
N GLY A 361 9.07 -23.69 9.83
CA GLY A 361 9.04 -25.06 10.35
C GLY A 361 8.45 -25.21 11.74
N THR A 362 8.14 -24.10 12.43
CA THR A 362 7.64 -24.15 13.81
C THR A 362 6.49 -23.18 14.02
N PHE A 363 5.60 -23.54 14.95
CA PHE A 363 4.68 -22.61 15.59
C PHE A 363 5.20 -22.25 16.96
N LYS A 364 5.21 -20.96 17.32
CA LYS A 364 5.28 -20.55 18.73
C LYS A 364 3.88 -20.24 19.20
N MET A 365 3.43 -20.93 20.24
CA MET A 365 2.10 -20.73 20.82
C MET A 365 2.18 -20.42 22.31
N VAL A 366 1.24 -19.63 22.81
CA VAL A 366 1.05 -19.41 24.25
C VAL A 366 -0.14 -20.24 24.74
N SER A 367 0.07 -20.97 25.83
CA SER A 367 -0.96 -21.77 26.49
C SER A 367 -1.58 -21.00 27.66
N LYS A 368 -2.63 -21.54 28.30
CA LYS A 368 -3.30 -20.87 29.44
C LYS A 368 -2.41 -20.65 30.67
N ASP A 369 -1.27 -21.34 30.74
CA ASP A 369 -0.24 -21.18 31.75
C ASP A 369 0.71 -19.99 31.46
N ASP A 370 0.37 -19.14 30.49
CA ASP A 370 1.16 -18.01 30.00
C ASP A 370 2.55 -18.39 29.46
N LYS A 371 2.82 -19.68 29.23
CA LYS A 371 4.11 -20.15 28.71
C LYS A 371 4.13 -20.19 27.19
N LEU A 372 5.15 -19.57 26.61
CA LEU A 372 5.45 -19.63 25.17
C LEU A 372 6.18 -20.93 24.84
N ARG A 373 5.60 -21.75 23.96
CA ARG A 373 6.11 -23.05 23.55
C ARG A 373 6.35 -23.09 22.05
N THR A 374 7.49 -23.62 21.63
CA THR A 374 7.83 -23.78 20.21
C THR A 374 7.57 -25.22 19.79
N ILE A 375 6.76 -25.40 18.74
CA ILE A 375 6.27 -26.70 18.28
C ILE A 375 6.72 -26.95 16.85
N PRO A 376 7.39 -28.07 16.56
CA PRO A 376 7.77 -28.42 15.19
C PRO A 376 6.53 -28.81 14.37
N LYS A 377 6.41 -28.25 13.17
CA LYS A 377 5.29 -28.54 12.26
C LYS A 377 5.44 -29.87 11.54
N ASN A 378 6.66 -30.20 11.13
CA ASN A 378 6.89 -31.34 10.22
C ASN A 378 6.35 -32.66 10.77
N ASP A 379 6.45 -32.83 12.09
CA ASP A 379 6.16 -34.07 12.80
C ASP A 379 4.98 -33.95 13.75
N SER A 380 4.06 -32.99 13.49
CA SER A 380 2.90 -32.73 14.34
C SER A 380 1.60 -32.63 13.55
N GLN A 381 0.51 -33.04 14.18
CA GLN A 381 -0.86 -32.89 13.71
C GLN A 381 -1.61 -31.92 14.62
N PHE A 382 -2.24 -30.92 14.01
CA PHE A 382 -2.90 -29.83 14.70
C PHE A 382 -4.40 -29.86 14.44
N GLU A 383 -5.19 -29.73 15.49
CA GLU A 383 -6.60 -29.37 15.40
C GLU A 383 -6.73 -27.86 15.57
N VAL A 384 -7.42 -27.22 14.63
CA VAL A 384 -7.71 -25.79 14.65
C VAL A 384 -9.19 -25.62 14.98
N PHE A 385 -9.49 -24.89 16.05
CA PHE A 385 -10.87 -24.67 16.50
C PHE A 385 -11.44 -23.38 15.93
N THR A 386 -12.60 -23.47 15.30
CA THR A 386 -13.50 -22.34 15.05
C THR A 386 -14.72 -22.44 15.96
N ASN A 387 -15.65 -21.48 15.86
CA ASN A 387 -16.84 -21.45 16.72
C ASN A 387 -17.75 -22.68 16.53
N ASP A 388 -17.71 -23.31 15.35
CA ASP A 388 -18.63 -24.35 14.91
C ASP A 388 -17.95 -25.60 14.32
N LYS A 389 -16.63 -25.57 14.08
CA LYS A 389 -15.91 -26.65 13.37
C LYS A 389 -14.53 -26.92 13.98
N VAL A 390 -14.05 -28.13 13.74
CA VAL A 390 -12.68 -28.54 14.05
C VAL A 390 -12.03 -28.98 12.75
N VAL A 391 -10.93 -28.31 12.39
CA VAL A 391 -10.16 -28.65 11.19
C VAL A 391 -8.85 -29.28 11.60
N THR A 392 -8.63 -30.52 11.15
CA THR A 392 -7.41 -31.26 11.45
C THR A 392 -6.41 -31.13 10.30
N ILE A 393 -5.20 -30.66 10.60
CA ILE A 393 -4.17 -30.33 9.62
C ILE A 393 -2.85 -31.01 10.01
N PHE A 394 -2.27 -31.75 9.06
CA PHE A 394 -0.90 -32.24 9.21
C PHE A 394 0.09 -31.09 9.02
N GLY A 395 0.89 -30.81 10.04
CA GLY A 395 1.80 -29.68 10.06
C GLY A 395 2.87 -29.73 8.96
N LYS A 396 3.23 -30.91 8.44
CA LYS A 396 4.11 -31.06 7.26
C LYS A 396 3.62 -30.25 6.05
N HIS A 397 2.31 -30.09 5.87
CA HIS A 397 1.75 -29.27 4.78
C HIS A 397 1.87 -27.77 5.04
N LEU A 398 2.10 -27.37 6.30
CA LEU A 398 2.33 -26.00 6.73
C LEU A 398 3.83 -25.67 6.88
N ASN A 399 4.73 -26.57 6.45
CA ASN A 399 6.20 -26.42 6.57
C ASN A 399 6.80 -25.48 5.49
N VAL A 400 6.16 -24.33 5.33
CA VAL A 400 6.51 -23.24 4.41
C VAL A 400 6.21 -21.92 5.14
N ARG A 401 6.97 -20.86 4.87
CA ARG A 401 6.72 -19.56 5.50
C ARG A 401 5.32 -19.05 5.13
N PRO A 402 4.58 -18.40 6.04
CA PRO A 402 3.25 -17.87 5.75
C PRO A 402 3.17 -17.07 4.44
N ALA A 403 4.07 -16.11 4.26
CA ALA A 403 4.14 -15.28 3.04
C ALA A 403 4.40 -16.09 1.75
N GLU A 404 5.09 -17.23 1.84
CA GLU A 404 5.36 -18.11 0.70
C GLU A 404 4.19 -19.08 0.44
N ARG A 405 3.38 -19.41 1.45
CA ARG A 405 2.21 -20.30 1.30
C ARG A 405 1.15 -19.70 0.39
N SER A 406 0.87 -18.40 0.52
CA SER A 406 -0.19 -17.73 -0.26
C SER A 406 0.06 -17.74 -1.77
N VAL A 407 1.32 -17.82 -2.20
CA VAL A 407 1.72 -17.75 -3.62
C VAL A 407 2.09 -19.10 -4.25
N LYS A 408 2.33 -20.14 -3.45
CA LYS A 408 2.83 -21.43 -3.96
C LYS A 408 1.71 -22.34 -4.45
N LYS A 409 1.88 -22.93 -5.65
CA LYS A 409 1.01 -24.01 -6.14
C LYS A 409 1.24 -25.28 -5.32
N MET A 410 0.17 -25.83 -4.76
CA MET A 410 0.25 -27.03 -3.92
C MET A 410 0.49 -28.26 -4.78
N LYS A 411 1.34 -29.16 -4.28
CA LYS A 411 1.45 -30.52 -4.77
C LYS A 411 0.49 -31.36 -3.93
N THR A 412 -0.47 -32.01 -4.57
CA THR A 412 -1.34 -32.99 -3.90
C THR A 412 -0.46 -34.15 -3.44
N PHE A 413 -0.39 -34.40 -2.14
CA PHE A 413 0.33 -35.55 -1.59
C PHE A 413 -0.66 -36.67 -1.32
N LEU A 414 -0.35 -37.87 -1.81
CA LEU A 414 -1.31 -38.97 -1.90
C LEU A 414 -1.53 -39.74 -0.59
N PHE A 415 -0.62 -39.71 0.40
CA PHE A 415 -0.86 -40.38 1.69
C PHE A 415 -0.12 -39.68 2.84
N PRO A 416 -0.80 -39.35 3.95
CA PRO A 416 -0.14 -38.70 5.07
C PRO A 416 0.34 -39.66 6.17
N ASP A 417 1.63 -40.02 6.17
CA ASP A 417 2.32 -40.57 7.36
C ASP A 417 2.98 -39.46 8.22
N LEU A 418 3.03 -39.65 9.55
CA LEU A 418 3.62 -38.70 10.51
C LEU A 418 5.15 -38.63 10.48
#